data_AF-A0A3A5ZD90-F1
#
_entry.id   AF-A0A3A5ZD90-F1
#
_cell.length_a   1.000
_cell.length_b   1.000
_cell.length_c   1.000
_cell.angle_alpha   90.00
_cell.angle_beta   90.00
_cell.angle_gamma   90.00
#
_symmetry.space_group_name_H-M   'P 1'
#
loop_
_entity.id
_entity.type
_entity.pdbx_description
1 polymer ?
#
loop_
_entity_poly.entity_id
_entity_poly.type
_entity_poly.pdbx_seq_one_letter_code
_entity_poly.pdbx_strand_id
1 'polypeptide(L)' 'MARNIIDLICNSCSCGKEEAQEYLDDEIRNLQELQEDNDLRSEDFEIACSNLGLDQDWQIYFINRLAGL' A
#
# COMPACT_ATOMS: atom_id res chain seq x y z
N MET A 1 2.07 4.49 19.47
CA MET A 1 1.84 3.12 18.97
C MET A 1 2.13 3.13 17.49
N ALA A 2 3.23 2.52 17.05
CA ALA A 2 3.40 2.23 15.62
C ALA A 2 2.26 1.28 15.23
N ARG A 3 1.23 1.81 14.55
CA ARG A 3 0.18 0.96 14.01
C ARG A 3 0.82 0.14 12.91
N ASN A 4 0.72 -1.17 13.02
CA ASN A 4 1.23 -2.06 11.99
C ASN A 4 0.24 -1.96 10.81
N ILE A 5 0.75 -1.63 9.62
CA ILE A 5 -0.07 -1.50 8.40
C ILE A 5 -0.89 -2.76 8.15
N ILE A 6 -0.34 -3.95 8.43
CA ILE A 6 -1.04 -5.24 8.28
C ILE A 6 -2.26 -5.34 9.20
N ASP A 7 -2.15 -4.92 10.46
CA ASP A 7 -3.30 -4.97 11.38
C ASP A 7 -4.42 -3.98 10.94
N LEU A 8 -4.06 -2.88 10.27
CA LEU A 8 -5.06 -1.96 9.68
C LEU A 8 -5.76 -2.58 8.48
N ILE A 9 -5.00 -3.19 7.57
CA ILE A 9 -5.53 -3.87 6.39
C ILE A 9 -6.43 -5.03 6.81
N CYS A 10 -6.01 -5.85 7.78
CA CYS A 10 -6.84 -6.94 8.33
C CYS A 10 -8.19 -6.43 8.85
N ASN A 11 -8.20 -5.27 9.53
CA ASN A 11 -9.42 -4.69 10.07
C ASN A 11 -10.34 -4.15 8.95
N SER A 12 -9.77 -3.51 7.93
CA SER A 12 -10.53 -2.90 6.83
C SER A 12 -11.09 -3.96 5.87
N CYS A 13 -10.24 -4.88 5.43
CA CYS A 13 -10.60 -5.94 4.47
C CYS A 13 -11.22 -7.18 5.14
N SER A 14 -11.32 -7.20 6.48
CA SER A 14 -11.81 -8.37 7.26
C SER A 14 -11.06 -9.68 6.90
N CYS A 15 -9.76 -9.58 6.67
CA CYS A 15 -8.91 -10.67 6.19
C CYS A 15 -7.86 -11.08 7.24
N GLY A 16 -7.21 -12.23 7.01
CA GLY A 16 -6.09 -12.71 7.83
C GLY A 16 -4.81 -11.90 7.60
N LYS A 17 -3.79 -12.10 8.45
CA LYS A 17 -2.49 -11.42 8.31
C LYS A 17 -1.73 -11.80 7.04
N GLU A 18 -1.85 -13.06 6.64
CA GLU A 18 -1.24 -13.58 5.42
C GLU A 18 -1.88 -12.94 4.18
N GLU A 19 -3.21 -12.94 4.12
CA GLU A 19 -3.97 -12.33 3.03
C GLU A 19 -3.77 -10.81 2.97
N ALA A 20 -3.73 -10.12 4.12
CA ALA A 20 -3.41 -8.70 4.19
C ALA A 20 -1.98 -8.38 3.70
N GLN A 21 -1.04 -9.29 3.93
CA GLN A 21 0.33 -9.17 3.43
C GLN A 21 0.35 -9.35 1.91
N GLU A 22 -0.39 -10.32 1.36
CA GLU A 22 -0.53 -10.50 -0.08
C GLU A 22 -1.14 -9.26 -0.75
N TYR A 23 -2.22 -8.69 -0.20
CA TYR A 23 -2.79 -7.46 -0.72
C TYR A 23 -1.79 -6.30 -0.70
N LEU A 24 -1.04 -6.15 0.40
CA LEU A 24 -0.02 -5.10 0.49
C LEU A 24 1.09 -5.29 -0.55
N ASP A 25 1.57 -6.53 -0.71
CA ASP A 25 2.64 -6.85 -1.66
C ASP A 25 2.17 -6.68 -3.11
N ASP A 26 0.92 -7.00 -3.42
CA ASP A 26 0.33 -6.77 -4.74
C ASP A 26 0.23 -5.27 -5.08
N GLU A 27 -0.21 -4.43 -4.13
CA GLU A 27 -0.24 -2.98 -4.34
C GLU A 27 1.18 -2.40 -4.50
N ILE A 28 2.14 -2.87 -3.71
CA ILE A 28 3.54 -2.45 -3.87
C ILE A 28 4.06 -2.85 -5.26
N ARG A 29 3.80 -4.10 -5.71
CA ARG A 29 4.21 -4.57 -7.03
C ARG A 29 3.59 -3.71 -8.13
N ASN A 30 2.29 -3.43 -8.05
CA ASN A 30 1.60 -2.57 -9.02
C ASN A 30 2.23 -1.18 -9.11
N LEU A 31 2.52 -0.56 -7.95
CA LEU A 31 3.19 0.75 -7.92
C LEU A 31 4.63 0.71 -8.45
N GLN A 32 5.35 -0.40 -8.24
CA GLN A 32 6.68 -0.61 -8.81
C GLN A 32 6.61 -0.72 -10.34
N GLU A 33 5.67 -1.48 -10.88
CA GLU A 33 5.46 -1.61 -12.33
C GLU A 33 5.17 -0.24 -12.96
N LEU A 34 4.28 0.55 -12.35
CA LEU A 34 4.00 1.93 -12.78
C LEU A 34 5.24 2.84 -12.71
N GLN A 35 6.11 2.64 -11.70
CA GLN A 35 7.36 3.39 -11.57
C GLN A 35 8.33 3.06 -12.70
N GLU A 36 8.46 1.77 -13.01
CA GLU A 36 9.33 1.26 -14.08
C GLU A 36 8.86 1.74 -15.46
N ASP A 37 7.54 1.82 -15.68
CA ASP A 37 6.93 2.33 -16.90
C ASP A 37 6.89 3.89 -16.96
N ASN A 38 7.38 4.57 -15.91
CA ASN A 38 7.32 6.03 -15.77
C ASN A 38 5.89 6.59 -15.90
N ASP A 39 4.87 5.81 -15.52
CA ASP A 39 3.46 6.22 -15.45
C ASP A 39 2.97 6.41 -14.02
N LEU A 40 3.81 6.17 -13.01
CA LEU A 40 3.49 6.37 -11.60
C LEU A 40 3.14 7.84 -11.29
N ARG A 41 1.97 8.05 -10.71
CA ARG A 41 1.41 9.34 -10.31
C ARG A 41 1.04 9.34 -8.83
N SER A 42 0.80 10.54 -8.32
CA SER A 42 0.33 10.73 -6.93
C SER A 42 -0.99 9.99 -6.67
N GLU A 43 -1.87 9.95 -7.66
CA GLU A 43 -3.19 9.33 -7.58
C GLU A 43 -3.11 7.80 -7.39
N ASP A 44 -2.06 7.15 -7.90
CA ASP A 44 -1.87 5.70 -7.75
C ASP A 44 -1.63 5.31 -6.29
N PHE A 45 -0.96 6.17 -5.52
CA PHE A 45 -0.81 5.96 -4.07
C PHE A 45 -2.15 6.11 -3.34
N GLU A 46 -3.01 7.02 -3.79
CA GLU A 46 -4.35 7.19 -3.21
C GLU A 46 -5.22 5.96 -3.47
N ILE A 47 -5.09 5.37 -4.66
CA ILE A 47 -5.78 4.14 -5.06
C ILE A 47 -5.27 2.96 -4.24
N ALA A 48 -3.95 2.78 -4.10
CA ALA A 48 -3.36 1.71 -3.30
C ALA A 48 -3.83 1.78 -1.83
N CYS A 49 -3.82 2.97 -1.23
CA CYS A 49 -4.39 3.17 0.11
C CYS A 49 -5.87 2.77 0.16
N SER A 50 -6.66 3.20 -0.83
CA SER A 50 -8.10 2.91 -0.88
C SER A 50 -8.40 1.42 -1.04
N ASN A 51 -7.65 0.69 -1.88
CA ASN A 51 -7.80 -0.75 -2.09
C ASN A 51 -7.53 -1.55 -0.82
N LEU A 52 -6.59 -1.08 0.00
CA LEU A 52 -6.20 -1.67 1.28
C LEU A 52 -7.04 -1.15 2.45
N GLY A 53 -7.96 -0.22 2.18
CA GLY A 53 -8.80 0.43 3.17
C GLY A 53 -8.00 1.18 4.23
N LEU A 54 -6.89 1.79 3.82
CA LEU A 54 -6.00 2.64 4.61
C LEU A 54 -6.35 4.13 4.43
N ASP A 55 -6.07 4.93 5.45
CA ASP A 55 -6.12 6.38 5.35
C ASP A 55 -5.05 6.93 4.38
N GLN A 56 -5.33 8.09 3.79
CA GLN A 56 -4.42 8.75 2.84
C GLN A 56 -3.08 9.15 3.44
N ASP A 57 -2.97 9.26 4.78
CA ASP A 57 -1.70 9.46 5.48
C ASP A 57 -0.70 8.30 5.25
N TRP A 58 -1.18 7.12 4.85
CA TRP A 58 -0.35 5.96 4.55
C TRP A 58 0.33 6.01 3.18
N GLN A 59 0.01 6.99 2.32
CA GLN A 59 0.74 7.18 1.06
C GLN A 59 2.25 7.32 1.29
N ILE A 60 2.67 7.97 2.39
CA ILE A 60 4.08 8.12 2.79
C ILE A 60 4.78 6.75 2.90
N TYR A 61 4.07 5.71 3.34
CA TYR A 61 4.64 4.36 3.45
C TYR A 61 5.07 3.84 2.08
N PHE A 62 4.18 3.93 1.08
CA PHE A 62 4.46 3.48 -0.28
C PHE A 62 5.57 4.31 -0.93
N ILE A 63 5.54 5.63 -0.75
CA ILE A 63 6.57 6.54 -1.28
C ILE A 63 7.96 6.17 -0.73
N ASN A 64 8.09 5.98 0.59
CA ASN A 64 9.36 5.58 1.20
C ASN A 64 9.78 4.18 0.71
N ARG A 65 8.83 3.24 0.62
CA ARG A 65 9.08 1.88 0.16
C ARG A 65 9.62 1.84 -1.27
N LEU A 66 9.05 2.61 -2.19
CA LEU A 66 9.49 2.72 -3.59
C LEU A 66 10.79 3.54 -3.74
N ALA A 67 10.99 4.54 -2.88
CA ALA A 67 12.24 5.31 -2.84
C ALA A 67 13.42 4.50 -2.24
N GLY A 68 13.15 3.34 -1.65
CA GLY A 68 14.14 2.54 -0.94
C GLY A 68 14.63 3.18 0.37
N LEU A 69 13.79 4.03 0.98
CA LEU A 69 14.07 4.80 2.20
C LEU A 69 13.53 4.12 3.47
#